data_AF-A0A820PB20-F1
#
_entry.id   AF-A0A820PB20-F1
#
_cell.length_a   1.000
_cell.length_b   1.000
_cell.length_c   1.000
_cell.angle_alpha   90.00
_cell.angle_beta   90.00
_cell.angle_gamma   90.00
#
_symmetry.space_group_name_H-M   'P 1'
#
loop_
_entity.id
_entity.type
_entity.pdbx_description
1 polymer ?
#
loop_
_entity_poly.entity_id
_entity_poly.type
_entity_poly.pdbx_seq_one_letter_code
_entity_poly.pdbx_strand_id
1 'polypeptide(L)'
;MLIADYFNHRIVEWKYDAIEGQIIAGGNRMDQLKCPTDVIVDQQDHSIIIADQGNRRVIQLLNQKQQILIDNIDCHGLAMDQIG
;
A
#
# COMPACT_ATOMS: atom_id res chain seq x y z
N MET A 1 -6.76 -3.60 10.05
CA MET A 1 -7.38 -3.37 8.73
C MET A 1 -6.57 -2.30 8.02
N LEU A 2 -6.16 -2.54 6.78
CA LEU A 2 -5.51 -1.55 5.94
C LEU A 2 -6.55 -0.94 5.00
N ILE A 3 -6.47 0.37 4.80
CA ILE A 3 -7.36 1.12 3.92
C ILE A 3 -6.51 1.89 2.92
N ALA A 4 -6.74 1.67 1.64
CA ALA A 4 -6.27 2.54 0.57
C ALA A 4 -7.15 3.80 0.52
N ASP A 5 -6.70 4.86 1.18
CA ASP A 5 -7.39 6.15 1.22
C ASP A 5 -7.04 6.94 -0.04
N TYR A 6 -7.68 6.52 -1.15
CA TYR A 6 -7.37 6.87 -2.53
C TYR A 6 -7.14 8.37 -2.76
N PHE A 7 -8.11 9.20 -2.40
CA PHE A 7 -8.05 10.65 -2.64
C PHE A 7 -7.09 11.38 -1.71
N ASN A 8 -6.74 10.79 -0.57
CA ASN A 8 -5.75 11.33 0.36
C ASN A 8 -4.34 10.76 0.12
N HIS A 9 -4.17 9.93 -0.93
CA HIS A 9 -2.89 9.41 -1.38
C HIS A 9 -2.08 8.72 -0.27
N ARG A 10 -2.76 7.88 0.52
CA ARG A 10 -2.16 7.23 1.69
C ARG A 10 -2.76 5.85 1.98
N ILE A 11 -2.00 5.03 2.70
CA ILE A 11 -2.51 3.83 3.36
C ILE A 11 -2.65 4.09 4.84
N VAL A 12 -3.82 3.76 5.38
CA VAL A 12 -4.16 3.91 6.80
C VAL A 12 -4.35 2.54 7.43
N GLU A 13 -3.68 2.30 8.56
CA GLU A 13 -3.91 1.14 9.40
C GLU A 13 -4.89 1.48 10.53
N TRP A 14 -5.93 0.65 10.65
CA TRP A 14 -6.86 0.63 11.78
C TRP A 14 -6.65 -0.63 12.60
N LYS A 15 -6.21 -0.48 13.84
CA LYS A 15 -6.12 -1.57 14.82
C LYS A 15 -7.48 -1.77 15.50
N TYR A 16 -7.69 -2.96 16.05
CA TYR A 16 -8.88 -3.22 16.87
C TYR A 16 -8.92 -2.21 18.04
N ASP A 17 -10.10 -1.65 18.31
CA ASP A 17 -10.35 -0.59 19.30
C ASP A 17 -9.58 0.73 19.11
N ALA A 18 -8.96 0.96 17.93
CA ALA A 18 -8.31 2.23 17.64
C ALA A 18 -9.34 3.37 17.48
N ILE A 19 -9.07 4.51 18.11
CA ILE A 19 -9.87 5.74 17.96
C ILE A 19 -9.44 6.60 16.78
N GLU A 20 -8.24 6.36 16.25
CA GLU A 20 -7.69 7.03 15.08
C GLU A 20 -6.87 6.05 14.22
N GLY A 21 -6.85 6.30 12.91
CA GLY A 21 -6.07 5.50 11.97
C GLY A 21 -4.62 5.99 11.88
N GLN A 22 -3.67 5.06 11.84
CA GLN A 22 -2.26 5.37 11.66
C GLN A 22 -1.90 5.42 10.17
N ILE A 23 -1.29 6.52 9.72
CA ILE A 23 -0.74 6.57 8.35
C ILE A 23 0.54 5.75 8.33
N ILE A 24 0.56 4.69 7.52
CA ILE A 24 1.72 3.81 7.38
C ILE A 24 2.49 4.03 6.07
N ALA A 25 1.85 4.68 5.09
CA ALA A 25 2.45 5.08 3.82
C ALA A 25 1.69 6.28 3.22
N GLY A 26 2.39 7.18 2.53
CA GLY A 26 1.77 8.32 1.85
C GLY A 26 1.44 9.54 2.73
N GLY A 27 0.62 10.45 2.21
CA GLY A 27 0.01 11.56 2.95
C GLY A 27 0.68 12.96 3.05
N ASN A 28 1.90 13.26 2.54
CA ASN A 28 2.46 14.62 2.29
C ASN A 28 3.94 14.75 1.83
N ARG A 29 4.58 13.72 1.25
CA ARG A 29 5.97 13.81 0.70
C ARG A 29 5.98 13.62 -0.82
N MET A 30 6.92 14.25 -1.51
CA MET A 30 6.99 14.30 -2.98
C MET A 30 7.20 12.92 -3.64
N ASP A 31 7.71 11.94 -2.89
CA ASP A 31 8.11 10.61 -3.37
C ASP A 31 7.03 9.54 -3.07
N GLN A 32 5.84 9.97 -2.66
CA GLN A 32 4.79 9.12 -2.11
C GLN A 32 3.86 8.49 -3.14
N LEU A 33 3.01 7.61 -2.60
CA LEU A 33 1.82 7.08 -3.24
C LEU A 33 0.99 8.18 -3.92
N LYS A 34 0.30 7.79 -4.99
CA LYS A 34 -0.64 8.62 -5.72
C LYS A 34 -1.83 7.76 -6.09
N CYS A 35 -3.01 8.14 -5.57
CA CYS A 35 -4.26 7.43 -5.83
C CYS A 35 -4.16 5.90 -5.62
N PRO A 36 -3.65 5.40 -4.47
CA PRO A 36 -3.53 3.96 -4.27
C PRO A 36 -4.91 3.32 -4.30
N THR A 37 -5.03 2.21 -5.02
CA THR A 37 -6.33 1.55 -5.28
C THR A 37 -6.54 0.32 -4.42
N ASP A 38 -5.46 -0.35 -4.02
CA ASP A 38 -5.53 -1.57 -3.23
C ASP A 38 -4.27 -1.79 -2.38
N VAL A 39 -4.42 -2.59 -1.33
CA VAL A 39 -3.36 -2.95 -0.39
C VAL A 39 -3.57 -4.36 0.18
N ILE A 40 -2.55 -5.20 0.08
CA ILE A 40 -2.53 -6.54 0.68
C ILE A 40 -1.31 -6.71 1.58
N VAL A 41 -1.38 -7.71 2.48
CA VAL A 41 -0.28 -8.09 3.36
C VAL A 41 0.22 -9.46 2.91
N ASP A 42 1.51 -9.56 2.62
CA ASP A 42 2.18 -10.84 2.42
C ASP A 42 2.26 -11.58 3.76
N GLN A 43 1.78 -12.82 3.81
CA GLN A 43 1.77 -13.62 5.03
C GLN A 43 3.14 -14.25 5.36
N GLN A 44 4.06 -14.33 4.40
CA GLN A 44 5.39 -14.93 4.62
C GLN A 44 6.32 -13.97 5.36
N ASP A 45 6.44 -12.73 4.88
CA ASP A 45 7.41 -11.75 5.39
C ASP A 45 6.77 -10.54 6.08
N HIS A 46 5.42 -10.50 6.14
CA HIS A 46 4.63 -9.40 6.68
C HIS A 46 4.84 -8.06 5.96
N SER A 47 5.31 -8.10 4.71
CA SER A 47 5.38 -6.93 3.86
C SER A 47 4.00 -6.47 3.41
N ILE A 48 3.91 -5.18 3.09
CA ILE A 48 2.69 -4.54 2.61
C ILE A 48 2.88 -4.25 1.13
N ILE A 49 2.00 -4.77 0.29
CA ILE A 49 2.06 -4.59 -1.16
C ILE A 49 0.92 -3.65 -1.56
N ILE A 50 1.25 -2.61 -2.30
CA ILE A 50 0.34 -1.49 -2.60
C ILE A 50 0.27 -1.27 -4.11
N ALA A 51 -0.95 -1.18 -4.63
CA ALA A 51 -1.21 -0.74 -6.00
C ALA A 51 -1.19 0.78 -6.03
N ASP A 52 -0.04 1.36 -6.38
CA ASP A 52 0.20 2.80 -6.46
C ASP A 52 -0.20 3.33 -7.85
N GLN A 53 -1.51 3.26 -8.14
CA GLN A 53 -2.10 3.40 -9.47
C GLN A 53 -1.73 4.70 -10.17
N GLY A 54 -1.80 5.83 -9.47
CA GLY A 54 -1.49 7.14 -10.03
C GLY A 54 -0.01 7.30 -10.41
N ASN A 55 0.87 6.49 -9.82
CA ASN A 55 2.28 6.39 -10.17
C ASN A 55 2.58 5.18 -11.08
N ARG A 56 1.56 4.43 -11.49
CA ARG A 56 1.66 3.31 -12.44
C ARG A 56 2.66 2.24 -12.00
N ARG A 57 2.63 1.86 -10.72
CA ARG A 57 3.55 0.89 -10.13
C ARG A 57 2.91 0.10 -8.99
N VAL A 58 3.46 -1.09 -8.74
CA VAL A 58 3.22 -1.85 -7.51
C VAL A 58 4.48 -1.76 -6.65
N ILE A 59 4.31 -1.38 -5.38
CA ILE A 59 5.40 -1.28 -4.43
C ILE A 59 5.23 -2.27 -3.28
N GLN A 60 6.34 -2.65 -2.68
CA GLN A 60 6.42 -3.39 -1.43
C GLN A 60 6.99 -2.49 -0.34
N LEU A 61 6.41 -2.56 0.85
CA LEU A 61 6.91 -1.94 2.07
C LEU A 61 7.27 -3.03 3.08
N LEU A 62 8.54 -3.08 3.47
CA LEU A 62 9.02 -3.98 4.51
C LEU A 62 9.97 -3.21 5.44
N ASN A 63 9.68 -3.18 6.74
CA ASN A 63 10.50 -2.47 7.73
C ASN A 63 10.83 -1.02 7.33
N GLN A 64 9.81 -0.26 6.89
CA GLN A 64 9.93 1.12 6.40
C GLN A 64 10.78 1.31 5.13
N LYS A 65 11.26 0.24 4.51
CA LYS A 65 11.92 0.29 3.20
C LYS A 65 10.88 0.11 2.11
N GLN A 66 10.97 0.95 1.10
CA GLN A 66 10.13 0.88 -0.09
C GLN A 66 10.93 0.29 -1.25
N GLN A 67 10.32 -0.65 -1.95
CA GLN A 67 10.82 -1.23 -3.20
C GLN A 67 9.73 -1.19 -4.26
N ILE A 68 10.12 -0.88 -5.51
CA ILE A 68 9.24 -1.06 -6.67
C ILE A 68 9.33 -2.53 -7.09
N LEU A 69 8.20 -3.23 -7.12
CA LEU A 69 8.12 -4.60 -7.62
C LEU A 69 7.89 -4.62 -9.13
N ILE A 70 6.99 -3.76 -9.60
CA ILE A 70 6.60 -3.63 -11.01
C ILE A 70 6.32 -2.16 -11.31
N ASP A 71 6.79 -1.64 -12.43
CA ASP A 71 6.52 -0.28 -12.89
C ASP A 71 5.92 -0.24 -14.30
N ASN A 72 5.45 0.95 -14.69
CA ASN A 72 4.84 1.23 -15.99
C ASN A 72 3.60 0.37 -16.31
N ILE A 73 2.82 0.01 -15.28
CA ILE A 73 1.58 -0.77 -15.39
C ILE A 73 0.35 0.03 -14.93
N ASP A 74 -0.83 -0.40 -15.34
CA ASP A 74 -2.09 0.05 -14.74
C ASP A 74 -2.52 -0.98 -13.69
N CYS A 75 -2.51 -0.61 -12.41
CA CYS A 75 -2.79 -1.50 -11.29
C CYS A 75 -4.00 -1.01 -10.48
N HIS A 76 -5.05 -1.84 -10.41
CA HIS A 76 -6.32 -1.49 -9.73
C HIS A 76 -6.64 -2.41 -8.55
N GLY A 77 -6.32 -3.69 -8.65
CA GLY A 77 -6.56 -4.68 -7.61
C GLY A 77 -5.37 -5.60 -7.47
N LEU A 78 -5.18 -6.09 -6.27
CA LEU A 78 -4.12 -7.01 -5.90
C LEU A 78 -4.76 -8.29 -5.36
N ALA A 79 -4.19 -9.42 -5.74
CA ALA A 79 -4.52 -10.71 -5.19
C ALA A 79 -3.21 -11.48 -5.03
N MET A 80 -3.09 -12.17 -3.91
CA MET A 80 -2.00 -13.10 -3.67
C MET A 80 -2.43 -14.50 -4.06
N ASP A 81 -1.47 -15.30 -4.53
CA ASP A 81 -1.70 -16.73 -4.72
C ASP A 81 -1.65 -17.48 -3.38
N GLN A 82 -1.74 -18.81 -3.43
CA GLN A 82 -1.75 -19.64 -2.22
C GLN A 82 -0.41 -19.71 -1.49
N ILE A 83 0.67 -19.27 -2.14
CA ILE A 83 2.01 -19.35 -1.60
C ILE A 83 2.30 -18.08 -0.79
N GLY A 84 1.69 -16.95 -1.15
CA GLY A 84 2.15 -15.64 -0.68
C GLY A 84 3.13 -15.11 -1.70
#